data_AF-A0A2A9N9L9-F1
#
_entry.id   AF-A0A2A9N9L9-F1
#
_cell.length_a   1.000
_cell.length_b   1.000
_cell.length_c   1.000
_cell.angle_alpha   90.00
_cell.angle_beta   90.00
_cell.angle_gamma   90.00
#
_symmetry.space_group_name_H-M   'P 1'
#
loop_
_entity.id
_entity.type
_entity.pdbx_description
1 polymer ?
#
loop_
_entity_poly.entity_id
_entity_poly.type
_entity_poly.pdbx_seq_one_letter_code
_entity_poly.pdbx_strand_id
1 'polypeptide(L)'
;IRVNLYITILLLAVIPITPSTLPLLSALASNAGVSGAALLITALIGTAKHQLSFFHAIFIVHALNFLGIGVSPTGEYKGNVPLRVALSLILSFGLMFTYLGWAMYVFTTATKFGQSPECNSKISYFVFYGVKVSVTTRWLRRFWLAMLGITLALLVLMPFCACCCLSLNRPAPTSCMTRLVNLLLVFSP
;
A
#
# COMPACT_ATOMS: atom_id res chain seq x y z
N ILE A 1 2.35 4.41 18.28
CA ILE A 1 2.20 3.98 16.86
C ILE A 1 1.74 2.54 16.75
N ARG A 2 2.50 1.54 17.23
CA ARG A 2 2.14 0.11 17.09
C ARG A 2 0.76 -0.27 17.67
N VAL A 3 0.45 0.18 18.90
CA VAL A 3 -0.86 -0.12 19.54
C VAL A 3 -2.02 0.53 18.79
N ASN A 4 -1.89 1.81 18.41
CA ASN A 4 -2.90 2.53 17.62
C ASN A 4 -3.19 1.80 16.28
N LEU A 5 -2.13 1.31 15.64
CA LEU A 5 -2.21 0.57 14.38
C LEU A 5 -2.95 -0.77 14.53
N TYR A 6 -2.63 -1.57 15.56
CA TYR A 6 -3.35 -2.83 15.80
C TYR A 6 -4.82 -2.62 16.15
N ILE A 7 -5.12 -1.62 16.98
CA ILE A 7 -6.51 -1.30 17.37
C ILE A 7 -7.31 -0.83 16.15
N THR A 8 -6.72 0.03 15.31
CA THR A 8 -7.39 0.54 14.11
C THR A 8 -7.72 -0.59 13.12
N ILE A 9 -6.79 -1.53 12.91
CA ILE A 9 -7.04 -2.72 12.06
C ILE A 9 -8.17 -3.57 12.64
N LEU A 10 -8.11 -3.85 13.94
CA LEU A 10 -9.12 -4.69 14.59
C LEU A 10 -10.51 -4.05 14.46
N LEU A 11 -10.61 -2.74 14.67
CA LEU A 11 -11.87 -2.02 14.53
C LEU A 11 -12.37 -2.02 13.08
N LEU A 12 -11.50 -1.81 12.09
CA LEU A 12 -11.88 -1.90 10.67
C LEU A 12 -12.37 -3.30 10.27
N ALA A 13 -11.78 -4.36 10.83
CA ALA A 13 -12.16 -5.73 10.52
C ALA A 13 -13.46 -6.19 11.21
N VAL A 14 -13.77 -5.63 12.39
CA VAL A 14 -14.91 -6.07 13.22
C VAL A 14 -16.16 -5.23 12.99
N ILE A 15 -16.02 -3.93 12.69
CA ILE A 15 -17.16 -3.03 12.55
C ILE A 15 -17.86 -3.28 11.20
N PRO A 16 -19.17 -3.60 11.20
CA PRO A 16 -19.91 -3.77 9.97
C PRO A 16 -20.08 -2.44 9.24
N ILE A 17 -20.04 -2.50 7.90
CA ILE A 17 -20.25 -1.34 7.04
C ILE A 17 -21.75 -1.02 6.99
N THR A 18 -22.17 -0.02 7.78
CA THR A 18 -23.54 0.50 7.79
C THR A 18 -23.51 2.03 7.62
N PRO A 19 -24.61 2.67 7.18
CA PRO A 19 -24.67 4.12 7.04
C PRO A 19 -24.33 4.88 8.35
N SER A 20 -24.65 4.29 9.50
CA SER A 20 -24.35 4.84 10.83
C SER A 20 -22.87 4.74 11.23
N THR A 21 -22.13 3.74 10.75
CA THR A 21 -20.71 3.52 11.09
C THR A 21 -19.75 4.15 10.08
N LEU A 22 -20.25 4.59 8.93
CA LEU A 22 -19.47 5.17 7.84
C LEU A 22 -18.55 6.34 8.25
N PRO A 23 -18.97 7.30 9.10
CA PRO A 23 -18.10 8.39 9.54
C PRO A 23 -16.91 7.88 10.37
N LEU A 24 -17.15 6.88 11.22
CA LEU A 24 -16.12 6.26 12.04
C LEU A 24 -15.13 5.46 11.17
N LEU A 25 -15.63 4.69 10.20
CA LEU A 25 -14.79 3.96 9.25
C LEU A 25 -13.90 4.90 8.42
N SER A 26 -14.42 6.05 7.99
CA SER A 26 -13.63 7.07 7.28
C SER A 26 -12.49 7.63 8.14
N ALA A 27 -12.76 7.92 9.43
CA ALA A 27 -11.74 8.39 10.35
C ALA A 27 -10.69 7.31 10.65
N LEU A 28 -11.11 6.06 10.84
CA LEU A 28 -10.22 4.92 11.07
C LEU A 28 -9.34 4.66 9.84
N ALA A 29 -9.90 4.67 8.63
CA ALA A 29 -9.16 4.49 7.38
C ALA A 29 -8.13 5.62 7.17
N SER A 30 -8.50 6.88 7.43
CA SER A 30 -7.55 8.00 7.36
C SER A 30 -6.40 7.86 8.37
N ASN A 31 -6.71 7.47 9.61
CA ASN A 31 -5.69 7.21 10.64
C ASN A 31 -4.77 6.03 10.29
N ALA A 32 -5.34 4.95 9.73
CA ALA A 32 -4.59 3.80 9.24
C ALA A 32 -3.63 4.22 8.12
N GLY A 33 -4.11 4.99 7.16
CA GLY A 33 -3.32 5.47 6.03
C GLY A 33 -2.18 6.42 6.42
N VAL A 34 -2.43 7.36 7.35
CA VAL A 34 -1.37 8.22 7.92
C VAL A 34 -0.34 7.39 8.69
N SER A 35 -0.80 6.41 9.47
CA SER A 35 0.09 5.48 10.19
C SER A 35 0.92 4.62 9.24
N GLY A 36 0.32 4.16 8.13
CA GLY A 36 1.00 3.44 7.06
C GLY A 36 2.07 4.30 6.37
N ALA A 37 1.75 5.55 6.03
CA ALA A 37 2.71 6.48 5.45
C ALA A 37 3.91 6.74 6.38
N ALA A 38 3.66 6.96 7.68
CA ALA A 38 4.72 7.13 8.67
C ALA A 38 5.60 5.86 8.80
N LEU A 39 4.99 4.69 8.73
CA LEU A 39 5.68 3.41 8.77
C LEU A 39 6.53 3.17 7.51
N LEU A 40 6.05 3.56 6.33
CA LEU A 40 6.83 3.54 5.08
C LEU A 40 8.04 4.48 5.17
N ILE A 41 7.86 5.73 5.61
CA ILE A 41 8.97 6.69 5.76
C ILE A 41 10.01 6.15 6.74
N THR A 42 9.57 5.57 7.86
CA THR A 42 10.47 4.95 8.84
C THR A 42 11.24 3.78 8.24
N ALA A 43 10.58 2.95 7.42
CA ALA A 43 11.21 1.84 6.73
C ALA A 43 12.26 2.31 5.72
N LEU A 44 11.99 3.38 4.97
CA LEU A 44 12.95 3.98 4.04
C LEU A 44 14.19 4.50 4.77
N ILE A 45 14.01 5.28 5.85
CA ILE A 45 15.11 5.81 6.66
C ILE A 45 15.93 4.66 7.27
N GLY A 46 15.26 3.64 7.82
CA GLY A 46 15.92 2.46 8.39
C GLY A 46 16.69 1.65 7.35
N THR A 47 16.16 1.55 6.14
CA THR A 47 16.82 0.89 5.00
C THR A 47 18.05 1.68 4.57
N ALA A 48 17.95 3.00 4.43
CA ALA A 48 19.05 3.89 4.05
C ALA A 48 20.20 3.87 5.07
N LYS A 49 19.88 3.70 6.37
CA LYS A 49 20.89 3.55 7.44
C LYS A 49 21.47 2.14 7.55
N HIS A 50 21.04 1.19 6.71
CA HIS A 50 21.38 -0.23 6.82
C HIS A 50 21.10 -0.84 8.20
N GLN A 51 20.11 -0.29 8.93
CA GLN A 51 19.71 -0.77 10.26
C GLN A 51 18.48 -1.68 10.21
N LEU A 52 17.80 -1.73 9.05
CA LEU A 52 16.65 -2.59 8.85
C LEU A 52 17.09 -4.02 8.50
N SER A 53 16.69 -4.99 9.31
CA SER A 53 16.87 -6.41 8.97
C SER A 53 15.83 -6.86 7.96
N PHE A 54 16.16 -7.90 7.18
CA PHE A 54 15.27 -8.43 6.14
C PHE A 54 13.91 -8.89 6.69
N PHE A 55 13.91 -9.51 7.88
CA PHE A 55 12.68 -9.90 8.57
C PHE A 55 11.75 -8.71 8.83
N HIS A 56 12.30 -7.60 9.35
CA HIS A 56 11.52 -6.40 9.62
C HIS A 56 11.04 -5.75 8.33
N ALA A 57 11.87 -5.74 7.27
CA ALA A 57 11.48 -5.21 5.96
C ALA A 57 10.28 -5.98 5.39
N ILE A 58 10.33 -7.31 5.38
CA ILE A 58 9.21 -8.15 4.92
C ILE A 58 7.95 -7.88 5.74
N PHE A 59 8.08 -7.84 7.07
CA PHE A 59 6.95 -7.59 7.96
C PHE A 59 6.29 -6.24 7.65
N ILE A 60 7.10 -5.20 7.42
CA ILE A 60 6.62 -3.87 7.04
C ILE A 60 5.95 -3.90 5.66
N VAL A 61 6.54 -4.56 4.66
CA VAL A 61 5.91 -4.69 3.33
C VAL A 61 4.51 -5.29 3.44
N HIS A 62 4.36 -6.41 4.17
CA HIS A 62 3.05 -7.03 4.36
C HIS A 62 2.10 -6.17 5.17
N ALA A 63 2.58 -5.55 6.25
CA ALA A 63 1.76 -4.64 7.04
C ALA A 63 1.21 -3.52 6.16
N LEU A 64 2.05 -2.85 5.37
CA LEU A 64 1.63 -1.80 4.44
C LEU A 64 0.68 -2.31 3.36
N ASN A 65 0.87 -3.54 2.89
CA ASN A 65 -0.04 -4.17 1.92
C ASN A 65 -1.44 -4.41 2.48
N PHE A 66 -1.56 -4.73 3.78
CA PHE A 66 -2.84 -4.96 4.46
C PHE A 66 -3.47 -3.70 5.07
N LEU A 67 -2.66 -2.71 5.44
CA LEU A 67 -3.11 -1.46 6.06
C LEU A 67 -3.50 -0.39 5.06
N GLY A 68 -3.03 -0.52 3.82
CA GLY A 68 -3.07 0.55 2.86
C GLY A 68 -2.04 1.64 3.15
N ILE A 69 -1.80 2.45 2.14
CA ILE A 69 -0.86 3.58 2.18
C ILE A 69 -1.58 4.76 1.54
N GLY A 70 -2.68 5.17 2.16
CA GLY A 70 -3.56 6.21 1.64
C GLY A 70 -3.62 7.40 2.58
N VAL A 71 -3.01 8.52 2.22
CA VAL A 71 -3.31 9.78 2.90
C VAL A 71 -4.43 10.45 2.13
N SER A 72 -5.67 10.07 2.44
CA SER A 72 -6.85 10.78 1.96
C SER A 72 -7.25 11.83 2.99
N PRO A 73 -7.25 13.13 2.64
CA PRO A 73 -7.80 14.16 3.50
C PRO A 73 -9.32 14.01 3.49
N THR A 74 -9.86 13.20 4.40
CA THR A 74 -11.30 12.98 4.59
C THR A 74 -11.97 14.08 5.42
N GLY A 75 -11.24 15.12 5.80
CA GLY A 75 -11.78 16.25 6.56
C GLY A 75 -12.48 17.28 5.68
N GLU A 76 -13.60 17.83 6.17
CA GLU A 76 -14.27 19.01 5.60
C GLU A 76 -13.48 20.28 5.88
N TYR A 77 -12.33 20.42 5.25
CA TYR A 77 -11.56 21.64 5.37
C TYR A 77 -12.24 22.74 4.53
N LYS A 78 -12.30 23.99 4.99
CA LYS A 78 -12.75 25.14 4.17
C LYS A 78 -11.58 25.65 3.33
N GLY A 79 -11.68 25.74 1.99
CA GLY A 79 -10.57 26.21 1.13
C GLY A 79 -10.61 25.76 -0.33
N ASN A 80 -9.51 25.99 -1.05
CA ASN A 80 -9.38 25.75 -2.50
C ASN A 80 -9.42 24.25 -2.83
N VAL A 81 -10.60 23.76 -3.25
CA VAL A 81 -10.88 22.34 -3.56
C VAL A 81 -9.91 21.74 -4.60
N PRO A 82 -9.66 22.34 -5.77
CA PRO A 82 -8.76 21.74 -6.77
C PRO A 82 -7.33 21.57 -6.27
N LEU A 83 -6.81 22.51 -5.49
CA LEU A 83 -5.47 22.40 -4.90
C LEU A 83 -5.39 21.20 -3.95
N ARG A 84 -6.43 20.94 -3.17
CA ARG A 84 -6.47 19.79 -2.25
C ARG A 84 -6.57 18.47 -2.96
N VAL A 85 -7.41 18.38 -3.99
CA VAL A 85 -7.50 17.18 -4.82
C VAL A 85 -6.15 16.91 -5.46
N ALA A 86 -5.49 17.93 -6.02
CA ALA A 86 -4.16 17.79 -6.60
C ALA A 86 -3.13 17.30 -5.55
N LEU A 87 -3.06 17.92 -4.38
CA LEU A 87 -2.14 17.50 -3.31
C LEU A 87 -2.42 16.08 -2.82
N SER A 88 -3.68 15.72 -2.62
CA SER A 88 -4.09 14.38 -2.22
C SER A 88 -3.69 13.33 -3.25
N LEU A 89 -3.87 13.63 -4.53
CA LEU A 89 -3.46 12.74 -5.63
C LEU A 89 -1.94 12.60 -5.65
N ILE A 90 -1.20 13.71 -5.64
CA ILE A 90 0.27 13.71 -5.63
C ILE A 90 0.80 12.88 -4.46
N LEU A 91 0.27 13.10 -3.26
CA LEU A 91 0.70 12.38 -2.06
C LEU A 91 0.36 10.89 -2.13
N SER A 92 -0.87 10.54 -2.53
CA SER A 92 -1.31 9.15 -2.61
C SER A 92 -0.53 8.36 -3.66
N PHE A 93 -0.39 8.90 -4.87
CA PHE A 93 0.41 8.27 -5.92
C PHE A 93 1.89 8.23 -5.53
N GLY A 94 2.43 9.32 -4.99
CA GLY A 94 3.82 9.39 -4.54
C GLY A 94 4.16 8.33 -3.49
N LEU A 95 3.29 8.15 -2.48
CA LEU A 95 3.44 7.12 -1.46
C LEU A 95 3.33 5.71 -2.05
N MET A 96 2.37 5.48 -2.95
CA MET A 96 2.22 4.19 -3.62
C MET A 96 3.43 3.83 -4.49
N PHE A 97 3.95 4.76 -5.30
CA PHE A 97 5.17 4.54 -6.08
C PHE A 97 6.37 4.27 -5.17
N THR A 98 6.50 5.03 -4.10
CA THR A 98 7.59 4.86 -3.13
C THR A 98 7.52 3.48 -2.47
N TYR A 99 6.33 3.05 -2.06
CA TYR A 99 6.11 1.72 -1.51
C TYR A 99 6.44 0.61 -2.50
N LEU A 100 5.89 0.67 -3.73
CA LEU A 100 6.12 -0.36 -4.74
C LEU A 100 7.60 -0.45 -5.10
N GLY A 101 8.27 0.70 -5.28
CA GLY A 101 9.71 0.76 -5.54
C GLY A 101 10.52 0.18 -4.39
N TRP A 102 10.20 0.54 -3.15
CA TRP A 102 10.89 0.00 -1.97
C TRP A 102 10.63 -1.50 -1.77
N ALA A 103 9.39 -1.97 -1.96
CA ALA A 103 9.04 -3.39 -1.87
C ALA A 103 9.77 -4.20 -2.95
N MET A 104 9.81 -3.73 -4.19
CA MET A 104 10.60 -4.34 -5.26
C MET A 104 12.09 -4.37 -4.90
N TYR A 105 12.64 -3.29 -4.33
CA TYR A 105 14.02 -3.25 -3.86
C TYR A 105 14.28 -4.32 -2.78
N VAL A 106 13.41 -4.43 -1.76
CA VAL A 106 13.52 -5.43 -0.70
C VAL A 106 13.51 -6.85 -1.28
N PHE A 107 12.59 -7.15 -2.19
CA PHE A 107 12.52 -8.49 -2.78
C PHE A 107 13.68 -8.78 -3.73
N THR A 108 14.09 -7.84 -4.58
CA THR A 108 15.25 -8.04 -5.49
C THR A 108 16.56 -8.25 -4.72
N THR A 109 16.74 -7.55 -3.60
CA THR A 109 17.94 -7.63 -2.76
C THR A 109 17.84 -8.63 -1.60
N ALA A 110 16.77 -9.42 -1.53
CA ALA A 110 16.46 -10.32 -0.41
C ALA A 110 17.63 -11.16 0.14
N THR A 111 18.51 -11.68 -0.73
CA THR A 111 19.65 -12.52 -0.32
C THR A 111 20.81 -11.73 0.29
N LYS A 112 20.87 -10.42 0.05
CA LYS A 112 21.94 -9.51 0.51
C LYS A 112 21.43 -8.40 1.43
N PHE A 113 20.15 -8.44 1.79
CA PHE A 113 19.50 -7.35 2.51
C PHE A 113 19.92 -7.31 3.98
N GLY A 114 20.26 -6.12 4.48
CA GLY A 114 20.61 -5.88 5.88
C GLY A 114 22.07 -6.22 6.24
N GLN A 115 22.37 -6.17 7.54
CA GLN A 115 23.74 -6.36 8.06
C GLN A 115 24.20 -7.82 8.10
N SER A 116 23.25 -8.76 8.21
CA SER A 116 23.52 -10.19 8.40
C SER A 116 22.84 -11.02 7.31
N PRO A 117 23.31 -10.95 6.05
CA PRO A 117 22.68 -11.61 4.91
C PRO A 117 22.62 -13.14 5.05
N GLU A 118 23.56 -13.75 5.78
CA GLU A 118 23.59 -15.19 6.08
C GLU A 118 22.34 -15.67 6.83
N CYS A 119 21.70 -14.81 7.63
CA CYS A 119 20.49 -15.14 8.37
C CYS A 119 19.22 -15.09 7.50
N ASN A 120 19.25 -14.45 6.32
CA ASN A 120 18.06 -14.24 5.51
C ASN A 120 17.44 -15.54 4.99
N SER A 121 18.28 -16.56 4.75
CA SER A 121 17.85 -17.88 4.31
C SER A 121 16.97 -18.62 5.33
N LYS A 122 17.13 -18.32 6.62
CA LYS A 122 16.39 -18.94 7.73
C LYS A 122 14.96 -18.41 7.86
N ILE A 123 14.70 -17.22 7.32
CA ILE A 123 13.38 -16.61 7.36
C ILE A 123 12.47 -17.37 6.38
N SER A 124 11.37 -17.90 6.90
CA SER A 124 10.45 -18.76 6.17
C SER A 124 9.01 -18.29 6.35
N TYR A 125 8.21 -18.35 5.28
CA TYR A 125 6.77 -18.26 5.38
C TYR A 125 6.17 -19.64 5.68
N PHE A 126 5.02 -19.61 6.34
CA PHE A 126 4.11 -20.74 6.40
C PHE A 126 3.12 -20.61 5.24
N VAL A 127 3.26 -21.46 4.23
CA VAL A 127 2.41 -21.45 3.02
C VAL A 127 1.74 -22.81 2.88
N PHE A 128 0.47 -22.85 2.45
CA PHE A 128 -0.32 -24.07 2.16
C PHE A 128 -0.20 -25.19 3.21
N TYR A 129 -1.03 -25.14 4.26
CA TYR A 129 -1.16 -26.23 5.25
C TYR A 129 0.14 -26.59 6.01
N GLY A 130 1.01 -25.60 6.25
CA GLY A 130 2.14 -25.73 7.20
C GLY A 130 3.51 -26.01 6.57
N VAL A 131 3.62 -25.98 5.24
CA VAL A 131 4.93 -26.10 4.58
C VAL A 131 5.75 -24.83 4.83
N LYS A 132 6.93 -25.00 5.43
CA LYS A 132 7.90 -23.92 5.64
C LYS A 132 8.65 -23.67 4.34
N VAL A 133 8.43 -22.51 3.74
CA VAL A 133 9.13 -22.09 2.52
C VAL A 133 10.00 -20.89 2.82
N SER A 134 11.30 -20.98 2.55
CA SER A 134 12.21 -19.84 2.73
C SER A 134 11.78 -18.66 1.85
N VAL A 135 11.79 -17.45 2.42
CA VAL A 135 11.44 -16.22 1.69
C VAL A 135 12.43 -15.93 0.57
N THR A 136 13.66 -16.43 0.71
CA THR A 136 14.73 -16.27 -0.28
C THR A 136 14.60 -17.20 -1.48
N THR A 137 13.63 -18.13 -1.47
CA THR A 137 13.44 -19.08 -2.57
C THR A 137 13.09 -18.35 -3.87
N ARG A 138 13.77 -18.73 -4.96
CA ARG A 138 13.69 -18.07 -6.27
C ARG A 138 12.26 -17.94 -6.81
N TRP A 139 11.46 -19.00 -6.73
CA TRP A 139 10.09 -19.00 -7.27
C TRP A 139 9.20 -18.01 -6.51
N LEU A 140 9.28 -17.99 -5.18
CA LEU A 140 8.45 -17.14 -4.34
C LEU A 140 8.82 -15.67 -4.51
N ARG A 141 10.12 -15.37 -4.60
CA ARG A 141 10.59 -14.02 -4.93
C ARG A 141 10.09 -13.55 -6.29
N ARG A 142 10.14 -14.40 -7.32
CA ARG A 142 9.62 -14.05 -8.65
C ARG A 142 8.12 -13.82 -8.63
N PHE A 143 7.37 -14.63 -7.86
CA PHE A 143 5.94 -14.44 -7.66
C PHE A 143 5.63 -13.06 -7.06
N TRP A 144 6.29 -12.68 -5.97
CA TRP A 144 6.10 -11.36 -5.36
C TRP A 144 6.50 -10.21 -6.28
N LEU A 145 7.64 -10.32 -6.97
CA LEU A 145 8.07 -9.31 -7.95
C LEU A 145 7.09 -9.18 -9.12
N ALA A 146 6.55 -10.29 -9.61
CA ALA A 146 5.53 -10.27 -10.66
C ALA A 146 4.24 -9.60 -10.18
N MET A 147 3.76 -9.92 -8.98
CA MET A 147 2.59 -9.28 -8.38
C MET A 147 2.81 -7.76 -8.23
N LEU A 148 3.93 -7.34 -7.62
CA LEU A 148 4.27 -5.92 -7.48
C LEU A 148 4.40 -5.23 -8.85
N GLY A 149 4.97 -5.91 -9.84
CA GLY A 149 5.12 -5.40 -11.21
C GLY A 149 3.77 -5.19 -11.91
N ILE A 150 2.85 -6.14 -11.76
CA ILE A 150 1.47 -6.03 -12.26
C ILE A 150 0.77 -4.86 -11.56
N THR A 151 0.88 -4.74 -10.24
CA THR A 151 0.29 -3.62 -9.49
C THR A 151 0.82 -2.27 -9.98
N LEU A 152 2.14 -2.16 -10.19
CA LEU A 152 2.75 -0.95 -10.74
C LEU A 152 2.25 -0.64 -12.15
N ALA A 153 2.16 -1.65 -13.03
CA ALA A 153 1.64 -1.48 -14.38
C ALA A 153 0.18 -1.02 -14.37
N LEU A 154 -0.67 -1.61 -13.53
CA LEU A 154 -2.07 -1.21 -13.38
C LEU A 154 -2.19 0.23 -12.84
N LEU A 155 -1.36 0.61 -11.88
CA LEU A 155 -1.33 1.96 -11.31
C LEU A 155 -1.02 3.04 -12.37
N VAL A 156 -0.16 2.73 -13.34
CA VAL A 156 0.22 3.65 -14.43
C VAL A 156 -0.79 3.60 -15.59
N LEU A 157 -1.23 2.41 -15.99
CA LEU A 157 -2.08 2.22 -17.16
C LEU A 157 -3.53 2.69 -16.93
N MET A 158 -4.10 2.47 -15.74
CA MET A 158 -5.48 2.87 -15.44
C MET A 158 -5.76 4.37 -15.63
N PRO A 159 -4.97 5.30 -15.07
CA PRO A 159 -5.19 6.73 -15.30
C PRO A 159 -4.95 7.12 -16.76
N PHE A 160 -3.98 6.48 -17.44
CA PHE A 160 -3.73 6.74 -18.86
C PHE A 160 -4.94 6.33 -19.73
N CYS A 161 -5.50 5.14 -19.50
CA CYS A 161 -6.73 4.69 -20.16
C CYS A 161 -7.92 5.60 -19.87
N ALA A 162 -8.09 6.04 -18.61
CA ALA A 162 -9.16 6.96 -18.23
C ALA A 162 -9.06 8.31 -18.98
N CYS A 163 -7.85 8.86 -19.09
CA CYS A 163 -7.59 10.07 -19.87
C CYS A 163 -7.86 9.87 -21.37
N CYS A 164 -7.45 8.74 -21.96
CA CYS A 164 -7.73 8.44 -23.36
C CYS A 164 -9.24 8.29 -23.63
N CYS A 165 -10.00 7.66 -22.73
CA CYS A 165 -11.46 7.53 -22.86
C CYS A 165 -12.19 8.89 -22.77
N LEU A 166 -11.73 9.78 -21.88
CA LEU A 166 -12.25 11.16 -21.76
C LEU A 166 -11.95 11.99 -23.02
N SER A 167 -10.78 11.83 -23.62
CA SER A 167 -10.38 12.55 -24.84
C SER A 167 -11.11 12.09 -26.10
N LEU A 168 -11.69 10.88 -26.13
CA LEU A 168 -12.38 10.33 -27.30
C LEU A 168 -13.85 10.77 -27.46
N ASN A 169 -14.35 11.69 -26.60
CA ASN A 169 -15.69 12.28 -26.67
C ASN A 169 -16.83 11.26 -26.87
N ARG A 170 -16.66 10.02 -26.37
CA ARG A 170 -17.77 9.13 -26.12
C ARG A 170 -18.31 9.49 -24.74
N PRO A 171 -19.63 9.58 -24.52
CA PRO A 171 -20.17 9.78 -23.19
C PRO A 171 -19.69 8.62 -22.32
N ALA A 172 -18.66 8.86 -21.53
CA ALA A 172 -18.22 7.91 -20.52
C ALA A 172 -19.42 7.77 -19.58
N PRO A 173 -19.92 6.54 -19.34
CA PRO A 173 -20.95 6.37 -18.34
C PRO A 173 -20.35 6.94 -17.05
N THR A 174 -21.02 7.92 -16.46
CA THR A 174 -20.65 8.59 -15.20
C THR A 174 -20.25 7.60 -14.10
N SER A 175 -20.64 6.33 -14.23
CA SER A 175 -20.15 5.21 -13.43
C SER A 175 -18.64 4.93 -13.50
N CYS A 176 -17.92 5.30 -14.56
CA CYS A 176 -16.54 4.83 -14.80
C CYS A 176 -15.51 5.60 -13.95
N MET A 177 -15.65 6.92 -13.82
CA MET A 177 -14.76 7.75 -13.01
C MET A 177 -15.03 7.55 -11.51
N THR A 178 -16.30 7.44 -11.13
CA THR A 178 -16.70 7.11 -9.75
C THR A 178 -16.31 5.67 -9.39
N ARG A 179 -16.37 4.71 -10.33
CA ARG A 179 -15.83 3.35 -10.12
C ARG A 179 -14.32 3.32 -10.08
N LEU A 180 -13.59 4.12 -10.85
CA LEU A 180 -12.12 4.15 -10.81
C LEU A 180 -11.61 4.72 -9.49
N VAL A 181 -12.23 5.81 -9.02
CA VAL A 181 -11.94 6.39 -7.69
C VAL A 181 -12.34 5.41 -6.58
N ASN A 182 -13.51 4.76 -6.68
CA ASN A 182 -13.89 3.72 -5.71
C ASN A 182 -13.02 2.46 -5.82
N LEU A 183 -12.52 2.06 -6.98
CA LEU A 183 -11.59 0.93 -7.13
C LEU A 183 -10.21 1.26 -6.57
N LEU A 184 -9.70 2.48 -6.82
CA LEU A 184 -8.44 2.95 -6.24
C LEU A 184 -8.55 3.10 -4.71
N LEU A 185 -9.72 3.49 -4.20
CA LEU A 185 -10.02 3.51 -2.77
C LEU A 185 -10.26 2.12 -2.19
N VAL A 186 -10.79 1.16 -2.94
CA VAL A 186 -10.99 -0.25 -2.52
C VAL A 186 -9.70 -1.07 -2.57
N PHE A 187 -8.73 -0.69 -3.43
CA PHE A 187 -7.38 -1.26 -3.43
C PHE A 187 -6.45 -0.64 -2.38
N SER A 188 -6.90 0.38 -1.64
CA SER A 188 -6.38 0.64 -0.30
C SER A 188 -7.30 -0.09 0.68
N PRO A 189 -6.88 -1.22 1.29
CA PRO A 189 -7.64 -1.78 2.40
C PRO A 189 -7.81 -0.77 3.54
#